data_AF-A0A9Q0U048-F1
#
_entry.id   AF-A0A9Q0U048-F1
#
_cell.length_a   1.000
_cell.length_b   1.000
_cell.length_c   1.000
_cell.angle_alpha   90.00
_cell.angle_beta   90.00
_cell.angle_gamma   90.00
#
_symmetry.space_group_name_H-M   'P 1'
#
loop_
_entity.id
_entity.type
_entity.pdbx_description
1 polymer ?
#
loop_
_entity_poly.entity_id
_entity_poly.type
_entity_poly.pdbx_seq_one_letter_code
_entity_poly.pdbx_strand_id
1 'polypeptide(L)'
;MDIDSKLDNADVKSGDEGSSSMQVDSKGTVEEKDELTDSMNKLNVEASSSGQMGHSFRRKPVIIIVVGMAGSGKTTFLHRLVCHTQASRIRGYVINLDPAVMSLPYGANIDIRDTVKYKEVMKQFNLGPNGGILTSLNLFATKFDEVIQVIENRADQLDYVLVDTPGQIEIFTWSASGAIITEAFASTFPTVVAYVVDTPRSSSPVTFMSNMLYACSILYKTRLPLVLAFNKTDVAQHQFALEWMEDFEAFQAAMRSDDSYMSTFSQSLSLVLDEFYKKMRSVGVSAVSGAGMDAFFEAIEASAEEYLETYKSDLDKRRAEKQQMEEEQRKHNMEKLRRDMEQSGGQSVVLSTGLKDKAQNHNMVEEDEDIEDDDFETFTDEEDVIDEDGDEEVGSFSF
;
A
#
# COMPACT_ATOMS: atom_id res chain seq x y z
N MET A 1 -78.78 -62.45 30.02
CA MET A 1 -79.55 -61.82 31.10
C MET A 1 -79.19 -60.34 31.10
N ASP A 2 -79.91 -59.56 30.30
CA ASP A 2 -80.84 -58.50 30.73
C ASP A 2 -80.37 -57.48 31.78
N ILE A 3 -80.70 -56.17 31.74
CA ILE A 3 -81.17 -55.22 30.70
C ILE A 3 -81.16 -53.80 31.35
N ASP A 4 -81.04 -52.74 30.53
CA ASP A 4 -81.35 -51.30 30.78
C ASP A 4 -81.27 -50.63 32.17
N SER A 5 -80.64 -49.44 32.22
CA SER A 5 -81.41 -48.16 32.23
C SER A 5 -80.55 -46.90 31.99
N LYS A 6 -81.15 -45.92 31.29
CA LYS A 6 -80.64 -44.57 30.94
C LYS A 6 -81.23 -43.51 31.94
N LEU A 7 -81.05 -42.18 31.92
CA LEU A 7 -80.67 -41.16 30.91
C LEU A 7 -79.97 -39.92 31.55
N ASP A 8 -79.13 -39.27 30.73
CA ASP A 8 -78.83 -37.84 30.51
C ASP A 8 -79.50 -36.71 31.32
N ASN A 9 -78.74 -35.63 31.60
CA ASN A 9 -78.93 -34.34 30.90
C ASN A 9 -77.70 -33.39 30.97
N ALA A 10 -77.67 -32.35 30.11
CA ALA A 10 -76.43 -31.75 29.55
C ALA A 10 -75.98 -30.35 30.05
N ASP A 11 -74.78 -29.93 29.57
CA ASP A 11 -74.07 -28.65 29.76
C ASP A 11 -74.75 -27.37 29.22
N VAL A 12 -74.30 -26.19 29.68
CA VAL A 12 -74.18 -24.95 28.85
C VAL A 12 -72.94 -24.10 29.21
N LYS A 13 -72.36 -23.46 28.17
CA LYS A 13 -71.15 -22.60 28.06
C LYS A 13 -71.48 -21.08 28.04
N SER A 14 -70.55 -20.10 28.09
CA SER A 14 -69.16 -19.89 28.59
C SER A 14 -68.71 -18.46 28.18
N GLY A 15 -67.81 -17.76 28.88
CA GLY A 15 -67.19 -16.54 28.29
C GLY A 15 -66.48 -15.51 29.19
N ASP A 16 -65.17 -15.37 28.93
CA ASP A 16 -64.40 -14.12 28.69
C ASP A 16 -63.89 -13.13 29.79
N GLU A 17 -62.91 -12.33 29.36
CA GLU A 17 -61.83 -11.67 30.12
C GLU A 17 -62.17 -10.35 30.87
N GLY A 18 -61.30 -9.94 31.81
CA GLY A 18 -61.29 -8.58 32.39
C GLY A 18 -60.36 -8.40 33.60
N SER A 19 -59.55 -7.34 33.61
CA SER A 19 -58.45 -7.11 34.59
C SER A 19 -58.84 -6.23 35.80
N SER A 20 -58.20 -6.45 36.97
CA SER A 20 -57.42 -5.42 37.73
C SER A 20 -57.23 -5.73 39.24
N SER A 21 -55.98 -5.57 39.70
CA SER A 21 -55.51 -5.08 41.03
C SER A 21 -55.98 -5.71 42.36
N MET A 22 -55.01 -6.17 43.16
CA MET A 22 -54.88 -5.83 44.60
C MET A 22 -53.42 -5.99 45.09
N GLN A 23 -53.08 -5.30 46.19
CA GLN A 23 -51.71 -5.01 46.65
C GLN A 23 -51.12 -6.08 47.59
N VAL A 24 -49.78 -6.15 47.68
CA VAL A 24 -49.03 -6.70 48.84
C VAL A 24 -47.81 -5.80 49.13
N ASP A 25 -47.52 -5.60 50.41
CA ASP A 25 -46.59 -4.58 50.95
C ASP A 25 -45.09 -4.80 50.67
N SER A 26 -44.36 -3.68 50.65
CA SER A 26 -42.91 -3.60 50.40
C SER A 26 -42.15 -3.03 51.61
N LYS A 27 -41.50 -3.91 52.39
CA LYS A 27 -40.43 -3.56 53.34
C LYS A 27 -39.37 -4.66 53.37
N GLY A 28 -38.18 -4.39 52.82
CA GLY A 28 -37.05 -5.31 52.87
C GLY A 28 -35.90 -5.09 51.87
N THR A 29 -36.05 -4.21 50.87
CA THR A 29 -35.12 -4.13 49.71
C THR A 29 -34.33 -2.82 49.57
N VAL A 30 -34.15 -2.08 50.67
CA VAL A 30 -33.37 -0.82 50.67
C VAL A 30 -31.92 -1.06 51.12
N GLU A 31 -31.70 -1.76 52.25
CA GLU A 31 -30.36 -1.89 52.86
C GLU A 31 -29.36 -2.70 52.00
N GLU A 32 -29.78 -3.80 51.35
CA GLU A 32 -28.88 -4.56 50.44
C GLU A 32 -28.47 -3.74 49.19
N LYS A 33 -29.28 -2.79 48.74
CA LYS A 33 -28.93 -1.94 47.58
C LYS A 33 -27.91 -0.86 47.93
N ASP A 34 -27.95 -0.34 49.14
CA ASP A 34 -26.97 0.65 49.59
C ASP A 34 -25.59 0.00 49.81
N GLU A 35 -25.50 -1.20 50.38
CA GLU A 35 -24.21 -1.91 50.52
C GLU A 35 -23.59 -2.32 49.17
N LEU A 36 -24.41 -2.72 48.19
CA LEU A 36 -23.94 -3.04 46.83
C LEU A 36 -23.47 -1.80 46.06
N THR A 37 -24.13 -0.65 46.26
CA THR A 37 -23.74 0.60 45.59
C THR A 37 -22.51 1.26 46.25
N ASP A 38 -22.36 1.20 47.57
CA ASP A 38 -21.13 1.64 48.25
C ASP A 38 -19.93 0.74 47.92
N SER A 39 -20.15 -0.56 47.69
CA SER A 39 -19.12 -1.48 47.21
C SER A 39 -18.68 -1.16 45.77
N MET A 40 -19.61 -0.79 44.88
CA MET A 40 -19.27 -0.29 43.54
C MET A 40 -18.57 1.08 43.59
N ASN A 41 -18.98 1.98 44.49
CA ASN A 41 -18.36 3.31 44.62
C ASN A 41 -16.92 3.23 45.17
N LYS A 42 -16.64 2.33 46.13
CA LYS A 42 -15.25 2.14 46.64
C LYS A 42 -14.29 1.59 45.60
N LEU A 43 -14.75 0.78 44.64
CA LEU A 43 -13.92 0.31 43.52
C LEU A 43 -13.66 1.40 42.46
N ASN A 44 -14.41 2.51 42.47
CA ASN A 44 -14.35 3.57 41.45
C ASN A 44 -13.61 4.85 41.90
N VAL A 45 -13.10 4.91 43.13
CA VAL A 45 -12.51 6.15 43.72
C VAL A 45 -10.97 6.09 43.85
N GLU A 46 -10.33 4.92 43.77
CA GLU A 46 -8.85 4.82 43.81
C GLU A 46 -8.16 5.08 42.44
N ALA A 47 -8.92 5.18 41.35
CA ALA A 47 -8.40 5.46 40.00
C ALA A 47 -8.30 6.96 39.66
N SER A 48 -8.03 7.83 40.63
CA SER A 48 -8.02 9.30 40.44
C SER A 48 -6.91 10.02 41.23
N SER A 49 -5.65 9.66 40.99
CA SER A 49 -4.49 10.46 41.45
C SER A 49 -3.20 10.35 40.62
N SER A 50 -3.27 10.21 39.28
CA SER A 50 -2.12 10.49 38.41
C SER A 50 -2.54 10.90 36.99
N GLY A 51 -1.92 11.98 36.47
CA GLY A 51 -2.42 12.77 35.35
C GLY A 51 -2.57 12.11 33.97
N GLN A 52 -3.45 12.74 33.18
CA GLN A 52 -3.52 12.75 31.71
C GLN A 52 -3.29 11.43 30.97
N MET A 53 -4.37 10.71 30.67
CA MET A 53 -4.45 9.90 29.45
C MET A 53 -5.90 9.84 28.95
N GLY A 54 -6.24 10.75 28.02
CA GLY A 54 -7.44 10.61 27.23
C GLY A 54 -7.24 9.47 26.23
N HIS A 55 -8.07 8.44 26.29
CA HIS A 55 -8.15 7.43 25.23
C HIS A 55 -8.75 8.07 23.97
N SER A 56 -7.91 8.75 23.19
CA SER A 56 -8.26 9.16 21.83
C SER A 56 -8.46 7.90 20.97
N PHE A 57 -9.35 7.97 19.99
CA PHE A 57 -9.49 6.93 18.98
C PHE A 57 -8.13 6.71 18.31
N ARG A 58 -7.67 5.45 18.27
CA ARG A 58 -6.29 5.11 17.91
C ARG A 58 -6.03 5.36 16.42
N ARG A 59 -5.52 6.55 16.09
CA ARG A 59 -4.99 6.86 14.74
C ARG A 59 -3.80 5.93 14.49
N LYS A 60 -3.85 5.15 13.40
CA LYS A 60 -2.67 4.39 12.94
C LYS A 60 -1.59 5.37 12.48
N PRO A 61 -0.28 5.05 12.64
CA PRO A 61 0.78 5.92 12.14
C PRO A 61 0.69 6.07 10.63
N VAL A 62 0.99 7.27 10.13
CA VAL A 62 1.02 7.56 8.68
C VAL A 62 2.40 7.22 8.12
N ILE A 63 2.45 6.42 7.06
CA ILE A 63 3.68 6.03 6.38
C ILE A 63 3.96 7.01 5.25
N ILE A 64 5.14 7.63 5.27
CA ILE A 64 5.64 8.55 4.26
C ILE A 64 6.77 7.84 3.51
N ILE A 65 6.49 7.42 2.27
CA ILE A 65 7.48 6.79 1.39
C ILE A 65 8.14 7.90 0.56
N VAL A 66 9.43 8.16 0.82
CA VAL A 66 10.18 9.23 0.14
C VAL A 66 10.80 8.69 -1.15
N VAL A 67 10.22 9.10 -2.28
CA VAL A 67 10.57 8.65 -3.64
C VAL A 67 11.07 9.86 -4.45
N GLY A 68 11.82 9.64 -5.53
CA GLY A 68 12.33 10.71 -6.38
C GLY A 68 13.61 10.32 -7.12
N MET A 69 14.05 11.14 -8.07
CA MET A 69 15.23 10.87 -8.88
C MET A 69 16.56 10.84 -8.08
N ALA A 70 17.61 10.29 -8.68
CA ALA A 70 18.96 10.39 -8.14
C ALA A 70 19.41 11.87 -8.00
N GLY A 71 19.88 12.23 -6.82
CA GLY A 71 20.33 13.60 -6.52
C GLY A 71 19.23 14.64 -6.26
N SER A 72 17.94 14.28 -6.25
CA SER A 72 16.87 15.20 -5.82
C SER A 72 16.94 15.52 -4.31
N GLY A 73 17.61 14.66 -3.55
CA GLY A 73 17.94 14.89 -2.13
C GLY A 73 17.13 14.07 -1.14
N LYS A 74 16.50 12.95 -1.55
CA LYS A 74 15.72 12.01 -0.71
C LYS A 74 16.26 11.84 0.71
N THR A 75 17.47 11.30 0.88
CA THR A 75 18.09 11.05 2.19
C THR A 75 18.34 12.33 3.01
N THR A 76 18.67 13.45 2.36
CA THR A 76 18.83 14.76 3.04
C THR A 76 17.48 15.32 3.48
N PHE A 77 16.43 15.10 2.68
CA PHE A 77 15.06 15.47 3.00
C PHE A 77 14.53 14.62 4.16
N LEU A 78 14.74 13.30 4.13
CA LEU A 78 14.38 12.40 5.24
C LEU A 78 15.12 12.78 6.52
N HIS A 79 16.42 13.08 6.46
CA HIS A 79 17.18 13.63 7.60
C HIS A 79 16.50 14.87 8.19
N ARG A 80 16.05 15.80 7.35
CA ARG A 80 15.34 17.01 7.79
C ARG A 80 13.97 16.70 8.39
N LEU A 81 13.22 15.74 7.86
CA LEU A 81 11.96 15.25 8.45
C LEU A 81 12.20 14.60 9.83
N VAL A 82 13.29 13.84 9.99
CA VAL A 82 13.69 13.26 11.29
C VAL A 82 14.05 14.37 12.30
N CYS A 83 14.83 15.38 11.89
CA CYS A 83 15.11 16.52 12.78
C CYS A 83 13.85 17.31 13.14
N HIS A 84 12.93 17.51 12.19
CA HIS A 84 11.69 18.25 12.42
C HIS A 84 10.75 17.49 13.36
N THR A 85 10.52 16.19 13.14
CA THR A 85 9.68 15.36 14.04
C THR A 85 10.25 15.34 15.46
N GLN A 86 11.57 15.19 15.63
CA GLN A 86 12.23 15.28 16.94
C GLN A 86 12.04 16.66 17.61
N ALA A 87 12.18 17.75 16.86
CA ALA A 87 11.99 19.11 17.39
C ALA A 87 10.54 19.37 17.83
N SER A 88 9.57 18.92 17.02
CA SER A 88 8.13 19.02 17.27
C SER A 88 7.59 17.97 18.25
N ARG A 89 8.47 17.12 18.83
CA ARG A 89 8.15 16.00 19.74
C ARG A 89 7.19 14.94 19.15
N ILE A 90 7.17 14.83 17.83
CA ILE A 90 6.42 13.85 17.06
C ILE A 90 7.22 12.53 17.02
N ARG A 91 6.55 11.39 17.22
CA ARG A 91 7.16 10.07 17.36
C ARG A 91 7.34 9.44 15.99
N GLY A 92 8.43 9.81 15.31
CA GLY A 92 8.84 9.26 14.02
C GLY A 92 9.58 7.92 14.15
N TYR A 93 9.25 6.96 13.29
CA TYR A 93 9.99 5.71 13.09
C TYR A 93 10.67 5.71 11.72
N VAL A 94 11.96 5.39 11.64
CA VAL A 94 12.76 5.58 10.42
C VAL A 94 13.17 4.24 9.81
N ILE A 95 12.93 4.06 8.52
CA ILE A 95 13.26 2.85 7.76
C ILE A 95 14.13 3.24 6.57
N ASN A 96 15.30 2.61 6.43
CA ASN A 96 16.15 2.75 5.25
C ASN A 96 16.01 1.52 4.34
N LEU A 97 15.55 1.73 3.10
CA LEU A 97 15.51 0.71 2.06
C LEU A 97 16.61 0.86 0.99
N ASP A 98 17.53 1.83 1.12
CA ASP A 98 18.70 1.94 0.23
C ASP A 98 19.86 1.05 0.75
N PRO A 99 20.25 -0.02 0.01
CA PRO A 99 21.35 -0.90 0.42
C PRO A 99 22.74 -0.36 -0.02
N ALA A 100 22.80 0.60 -0.93
CA ALA A 100 24.02 1.15 -1.51
C ALA A 100 24.54 2.39 -0.76
N VAL A 101 23.72 3.03 0.09
CA VAL A 101 24.14 4.19 0.89
C VAL A 101 25.28 3.85 1.87
N MET A 102 26.36 4.65 1.83
CA MET A 102 27.56 4.40 2.64
C MET A 102 27.36 4.81 4.10
N SER A 103 26.83 6.01 4.34
CA SER A 103 26.62 6.59 5.67
C SER A 103 25.27 7.28 5.71
N LEU A 104 24.42 6.89 6.67
CA LEU A 104 23.17 7.59 6.94
C LEU A 104 23.44 8.80 7.85
N PRO A 105 22.89 9.99 7.53
CA PRO A 105 23.00 11.17 8.40
C PRO A 105 22.03 11.12 9.60
N TYR A 106 21.10 10.16 9.63
CA TYR A 106 20.12 9.92 10.68
C TYR A 106 20.25 8.49 11.25
N GLY A 107 19.70 8.25 12.44
CA GLY A 107 19.55 6.90 12.97
C GLY A 107 18.31 6.23 12.38
N ALA A 108 18.49 5.16 11.60
CA ALA A 108 17.40 4.30 11.16
C ALA A 108 17.02 3.30 12.28
N ASN A 109 15.72 3.03 12.43
CA ASN A 109 15.21 1.98 13.32
C ASN A 109 15.23 0.60 12.64
N ILE A 110 15.05 0.57 11.31
CA ILE A 110 15.20 -0.61 10.46
C ILE A 110 16.07 -0.20 9.28
N ASP A 111 17.17 -0.91 9.05
CA ASP A 111 18.09 -0.67 7.94
C ASP A 111 18.25 -1.96 7.12
N ILE A 112 17.93 -1.91 5.83
CA ILE A 112 18.13 -3.03 4.90
C ILE A 112 19.58 -3.55 4.93
N ARG A 113 20.56 -2.68 5.23
CA ARG A 113 21.99 -3.01 5.28
C ARG A 113 22.36 -3.91 6.45
N ASP A 114 21.51 -4.04 7.48
CA ASP A 114 21.73 -4.99 8.57
C ASP A 114 21.36 -6.42 8.15
N THR A 115 20.24 -6.59 7.44
CA THR A 115 19.76 -7.87 6.90
C THR A 115 20.53 -8.32 5.66
N VAL A 116 20.89 -7.41 4.76
CA VAL A 116 21.48 -7.73 3.45
C VAL A 116 22.75 -6.92 3.21
N LYS A 117 23.89 -7.62 3.04
CA LYS A 117 25.18 -6.97 2.74
C LYS A 117 25.33 -6.78 1.23
N TYR A 118 24.97 -5.59 0.74
CA TYR A 118 25.06 -5.17 -0.67
C TYR A 118 26.34 -5.63 -1.40
N LYS A 119 27.52 -5.40 -0.80
CA LYS A 119 28.82 -5.79 -1.38
C LYS A 119 29.05 -7.30 -1.48
N GLU A 120 28.36 -8.10 -0.67
CA GLU A 120 28.41 -9.56 -0.72
C GLU A 120 27.44 -10.08 -1.78
N VAL A 121 26.22 -9.53 -1.86
CA VAL A 121 25.25 -9.81 -2.92
C VAL A 121 25.86 -9.58 -4.31
N MET A 122 26.49 -8.42 -4.54
CA MET A 122 27.17 -8.13 -5.81
C MET A 122 28.25 -9.17 -6.16
N LYS A 123 28.99 -9.70 -5.16
CA LYS A 123 30.05 -10.69 -5.38
C LYS A 123 29.52 -12.11 -5.58
N GLN A 124 28.51 -12.51 -4.81
CA GLN A 124 27.94 -13.86 -4.84
C GLN A 124 27.16 -14.10 -6.15
N PHE A 125 26.38 -13.12 -6.57
CA PHE A 125 25.56 -13.20 -7.79
C PHE A 125 26.25 -12.57 -9.02
N ASN A 126 27.48 -12.07 -8.87
CA ASN A 126 28.27 -11.40 -9.92
C ASN A 126 27.51 -10.27 -10.64
N LEU A 127 26.83 -9.41 -9.86
CA LEU A 127 25.93 -8.38 -10.35
C LEU A 127 26.57 -6.99 -10.41
N GLY A 128 26.18 -6.20 -11.41
CA GLY A 128 26.43 -4.76 -11.45
C GLY A 128 25.66 -3.99 -10.35
N PRO A 129 25.94 -2.69 -10.16
CA PRO A 129 25.39 -1.91 -9.03
C PRO A 129 23.87 -1.92 -8.92
N ASN A 130 23.15 -1.72 -10.03
CA ASN A 130 21.68 -1.72 -10.06
C ASN A 130 21.11 -3.12 -9.74
N GLY A 131 21.68 -4.17 -10.33
CA GLY A 131 21.29 -5.55 -10.02
C GLY A 131 21.51 -5.91 -8.55
N GLY A 132 22.63 -5.47 -7.96
CA GLY A 132 22.89 -5.63 -6.53
C GLY A 132 21.86 -4.95 -5.63
N ILE A 133 21.33 -3.78 -6.03
CA ILE A 133 20.26 -3.08 -5.30
C ILE A 133 18.95 -3.88 -5.42
N LEU A 134 18.57 -4.26 -6.65
CA LEU A 134 17.34 -5.02 -6.92
C LEU A 134 17.32 -6.36 -6.17
N THR A 135 18.38 -7.15 -6.26
CA THR A 135 18.49 -8.42 -5.53
C THR A 135 18.48 -8.21 -4.02
N SER A 136 19.06 -7.12 -3.51
CA SER A 136 18.98 -6.80 -2.07
C SER A 136 17.55 -6.46 -1.63
N LEU A 137 16.80 -5.71 -2.46
CA LEU A 137 15.40 -5.39 -2.19
C LEU A 137 14.50 -6.64 -2.28
N ASN A 138 14.75 -7.54 -3.25
CA ASN A 138 14.07 -8.83 -3.36
C ASN A 138 14.28 -9.70 -2.11
N LEU A 139 15.53 -9.81 -1.63
CA LEU A 139 15.83 -10.55 -0.39
C LEU A 139 15.16 -9.91 0.83
N PHE A 140 15.11 -8.59 0.91
CA PHE A 140 14.44 -7.88 2.00
C PHE A 140 12.91 -8.06 1.97
N ALA A 141 12.29 -8.06 0.79
CA ALA A 141 10.87 -8.29 0.60
C ALA A 141 10.40 -9.63 1.20
N THR A 142 11.24 -10.68 1.16
CA THR A 142 10.89 -12.00 1.76
C THR A 142 10.70 -11.97 3.29
N LYS A 143 11.17 -10.92 3.97
CA LYS A 143 11.04 -10.72 5.43
C LYS A 143 10.19 -9.51 5.78
N PHE A 144 9.49 -8.94 4.81
CA PHE A 144 8.80 -7.67 5.00
C PHE A 144 7.60 -7.78 5.95
N ASP A 145 6.99 -8.95 6.06
CA ASP A 145 5.94 -9.22 7.06
C ASP A 145 6.45 -9.08 8.50
N GLU A 146 7.71 -9.44 8.78
CA GLU A 146 8.34 -9.22 10.10
C GLU A 146 8.45 -7.71 10.37
N VAL A 147 8.78 -6.91 9.35
CA VAL A 147 8.87 -5.44 9.45
C VAL A 147 7.50 -4.83 9.72
N ILE A 148 6.46 -5.26 9.01
CA ILE A 148 5.07 -4.82 9.25
C ILE A 148 4.65 -5.13 10.68
N GLN A 149 4.86 -6.38 11.16
CA GLN A 149 4.53 -6.76 12.53
C GLN A 149 5.28 -5.94 13.59
N VAL A 150 6.55 -5.60 13.37
CA VAL A 150 7.31 -4.73 14.29
C VAL A 150 6.72 -3.32 14.36
N ILE A 151 6.19 -2.79 13.25
CA ILE A 151 5.52 -1.49 13.20
C ILE A 151 4.14 -1.57 13.84
N GLU A 152 3.35 -2.62 13.57
CA GLU A 152 2.02 -2.83 14.18
C GLU A 152 2.10 -2.91 15.71
N ASN A 153 3.04 -3.70 16.24
CA ASN A 153 3.29 -3.80 17.68
C ASN A 153 3.71 -2.46 18.34
N ARG A 154 4.13 -1.48 17.54
CA ARG A 154 4.52 -0.14 17.97
C ARG A 154 3.54 0.95 17.53
N ALA A 155 2.46 0.61 16.84
CA ALA A 155 1.58 1.59 16.18
C ALA A 155 0.96 2.60 17.17
N ASP A 156 0.59 2.15 18.37
CA ASP A 156 0.10 3.04 19.45
C ASP A 156 1.14 4.10 19.90
N GLN A 157 2.42 3.83 19.64
CA GLN A 157 3.57 4.64 20.08
C GLN A 157 4.17 5.51 18.98
N LEU A 158 3.63 5.45 17.76
CA LEU A 158 4.18 6.10 16.58
C LEU A 158 3.15 7.01 15.93
N ASP A 159 3.61 8.16 15.43
CA ASP A 159 2.79 9.13 14.72
C ASP A 159 3.05 9.03 13.20
N TYR A 160 4.32 8.91 12.81
CA TYR A 160 4.73 8.74 11.40
C TYR A 160 5.80 7.64 11.25
N VAL A 161 5.78 6.97 10.10
CA VAL A 161 6.88 6.10 9.64
C VAL A 161 7.51 6.75 8.41
N LEU A 162 8.81 7.03 8.46
CA LEU A 162 9.58 7.71 7.43
C LEU A 162 10.45 6.69 6.69
N VAL A 163 10.21 6.49 5.40
CA VAL A 163 10.89 5.46 4.59
C VAL A 163 11.78 6.10 3.53
N ASP A 164 13.10 5.89 3.61
CA ASP A 164 14.03 6.21 2.50
C ASP A 164 13.99 5.08 1.46
N THR A 165 13.99 5.46 0.19
CA THR A 165 14.03 4.51 -0.94
C THR A 165 15.35 4.61 -1.69
N PRO A 166 15.78 3.56 -2.42
CA PRO A 166 17.00 3.57 -3.21
C PRO A 166 17.21 4.81 -4.08
N GLY A 167 18.47 5.20 -4.23
CA GLY A 167 18.89 6.32 -5.10
C GLY A 167 18.26 6.28 -6.50
N GLN A 168 18.17 5.09 -7.10
CA GLN A 168 17.52 4.84 -8.39
C GLN A 168 16.04 4.51 -8.22
N ILE A 169 15.18 5.41 -8.69
CA ILE A 169 13.72 5.34 -8.53
C ILE A 169 13.10 4.09 -9.16
N GLU A 170 13.56 3.70 -10.34
CA GLU A 170 13.00 2.59 -11.13
C GLU A 170 13.09 1.26 -10.39
N ILE A 171 14.19 1.05 -9.65
CA ILE A 171 14.43 -0.17 -8.86
C ILE A 171 13.40 -0.30 -7.71
N PHE A 172 12.76 0.80 -7.29
CA PHE A 172 11.70 0.77 -6.28
C PHE A 172 10.29 0.81 -6.91
N THR A 173 10.06 1.64 -7.94
CA THR A 173 8.70 1.85 -8.47
C THR A 173 8.25 0.80 -9.48
N TRP A 174 9.19 0.21 -10.23
CA TRP A 174 8.91 -0.77 -11.29
C TRP A 174 9.30 -2.21 -10.92
N SER A 175 9.95 -2.44 -9.77
CA SER A 175 10.25 -3.80 -9.32
C SER A 175 9.07 -4.44 -8.61
N ALA A 176 8.93 -5.76 -8.76
CA ALA A 176 7.97 -6.55 -8.00
C ALA A 176 8.18 -6.43 -6.48
N SER A 177 9.44 -6.39 -6.01
CA SER A 177 9.75 -6.25 -4.58
C SER A 177 9.36 -4.89 -4.01
N GLY A 178 9.60 -3.79 -4.74
CA GLY A 178 9.16 -2.46 -4.33
C GLY A 178 7.64 -2.30 -4.37
N ALA A 179 6.96 -2.93 -5.35
CA ALA A 179 5.51 -3.01 -5.38
C ALA A 179 4.95 -3.78 -4.17
N ILE A 180 5.46 -4.99 -3.87
CA ILE A 180 5.07 -5.81 -2.70
C ILE A 180 5.26 -5.02 -1.40
N ILE A 181 6.41 -4.35 -1.23
CA ILE A 181 6.71 -3.51 -0.06
C ILE A 181 5.69 -2.36 0.08
N THR A 182 5.37 -1.68 -1.02
CA THR A 182 4.44 -0.55 -1.04
C THR A 182 3.00 -0.99 -0.77
N GLU A 183 2.57 -2.10 -1.37
CA GLU A 183 1.25 -2.70 -1.17
C GLU A 183 1.08 -3.25 0.24
N ALA A 184 2.11 -3.89 0.81
CA ALA A 184 2.09 -4.37 2.19
C ALA A 184 1.90 -3.22 3.19
N PHE A 185 2.63 -2.10 3.03
CA PHE A 185 2.41 -0.88 3.82
C PHE A 185 0.99 -0.34 3.66
N ALA A 186 0.53 -0.14 2.42
CA ALA A 186 -0.80 0.37 2.13
C ALA A 186 -1.92 -0.54 2.66
N SER A 187 -1.75 -1.86 2.60
CA SER A 187 -2.77 -2.81 3.06
C SER A 187 -3.07 -2.68 4.57
N THR A 188 -2.13 -2.14 5.34
CA THR A 188 -2.18 -2.08 6.81
C THR A 188 -2.27 -0.67 7.37
N PHE A 189 -1.60 0.32 6.76
CA PHE A 189 -1.43 1.66 7.30
C PHE A 189 -1.77 2.76 6.28
N PRO A 190 -2.25 3.94 6.72
CA PRO A 190 -2.34 5.12 5.87
C PRO A 190 -0.98 5.43 5.24
N THR A 191 -0.87 5.33 3.92
CA THR A 191 0.42 5.42 3.21
C THR A 191 0.35 6.50 2.14
N VAL A 192 1.30 7.44 2.19
CA VAL A 192 1.41 8.59 1.29
C VAL A 192 2.79 8.58 0.64
N VAL A 193 2.85 8.82 -0.67
CA VAL A 193 4.10 8.89 -1.43
C VAL A 193 4.56 10.34 -1.54
N ALA A 194 5.72 10.65 -0.95
CA ALA A 194 6.34 11.96 -1.07
C ALA A 194 7.34 11.95 -2.25
N TYR A 195 6.95 12.56 -3.37
CA TYR A 195 7.78 12.63 -4.58
C TYR A 195 8.68 13.87 -4.55
N VAL A 196 9.97 13.66 -4.29
CA VAL A 196 10.98 14.71 -4.11
C VAL A 196 11.55 15.14 -5.46
N VAL A 197 11.15 16.34 -5.89
CA VAL A 197 11.57 17.00 -7.14
C VAL A 197 12.79 17.89 -6.88
N ASP A 198 13.72 17.93 -7.84
CA ASP A 198 14.91 18.78 -7.79
C ASP A 198 14.65 20.15 -8.43
N THR A 199 14.13 21.12 -7.66
CA THR A 199 13.61 22.39 -8.19
C THR A 199 14.59 23.14 -9.12
N PRO A 200 15.90 23.28 -8.81
CA PRO A 200 16.85 23.93 -9.71
C PRO A 200 17.08 23.22 -11.05
N ARG A 201 16.81 21.90 -11.15
CA ARG A 201 16.86 21.17 -12.43
C ARG A 201 15.54 21.20 -13.17
N SER A 202 14.42 21.30 -12.46
CA SER A 202 13.08 21.46 -13.04
C SER A 202 12.76 22.87 -13.56
N SER A 203 13.71 23.83 -13.52
CA SER A 203 13.50 25.18 -14.10
C SER A 203 13.41 25.20 -15.63
N SER A 204 13.75 24.10 -16.31
CA SER A 204 13.42 23.93 -17.74
C SER A 204 12.00 23.35 -17.89
N PRO A 205 11.11 23.96 -18.71
CA PRO A 205 9.75 23.46 -18.95
C PRO A 205 9.70 21.99 -19.41
N VAL A 206 10.64 21.58 -20.27
CA VAL A 206 10.74 20.18 -20.76
C VAL A 206 11.08 19.23 -19.61
N THR A 207 12.08 19.56 -18.79
CA THR A 207 12.47 18.75 -17.63
C THR A 207 11.37 18.70 -16.57
N PHE A 208 10.65 19.81 -16.36
CA PHE A 208 9.48 19.85 -15.51
C PHE A 208 8.40 18.88 -15.98
N MET A 209 8.01 18.95 -17.26
CA MET A 209 7.01 18.06 -17.85
C MET A 209 7.39 16.58 -17.70
N SER A 210 8.63 16.20 -18.03
CA SER A 210 9.11 14.83 -17.85
C SER A 210 9.00 14.37 -16.39
N ASN A 211 9.42 15.22 -15.44
CA ASN A 211 9.33 14.91 -14.01
C ASN A 211 7.88 14.76 -13.51
N MET A 212 6.94 15.53 -14.06
CA MET A 212 5.52 15.46 -13.75
C MET A 212 4.86 14.21 -14.36
N LEU A 213 5.22 13.84 -15.60
CA LEU A 213 4.78 12.57 -16.20
C LEU A 213 5.24 11.37 -15.35
N TYR A 214 6.50 11.36 -14.89
CA TYR A 214 6.97 10.32 -13.95
C TYR A 214 6.18 10.31 -12.64
N ALA A 215 5.82 11.47 -12.08
CA ALA A 215 4.98 11.55 -10.89
C ALA A 215 3.58 10.95 -11.13
N CYS A 216 2.96 11.26 -12.28
CA CYS A 216 1.69 10.66 -12.69
C CYS A 216 1.80 9.14 -12.89
N SER A 217 2.87 8.63 -13.51
CA SER A 217 3.11 7.18 -13.64
C SER A 217 3.20 6.48 -12.28
N ILE A 218 3.85 7.11 -11.29
CA ILE A 218 3.96 6.57 -9.92
C ILE A 218 2.61 6.61 -9.20
N LEU A 219 1.85 7.70 -9.35
CA LEU A 219 0.48 7.82 -8.83
C LEU A 219 -0.41 6.69 -9.37
N TYR A 220 -0.37 6.41 -10.67
CA TYR A 220 -1.11 5.30 -11.28
C TYR A 220 -0.62 3.92 -10.85
N LYS A 221 0.71 3.70 -10.80
CA LYS A 221 1.31 2.39 -10.48
C LYS A 221 1.09 1.99 -9.01
N THR A 222 1.18 2.95 -8.09
CA THR A 222 0.99 2.73 -6.65
C THR A 222 -0.48 2.85 -6.23
N ARG A 223 -1.25 3.68 -6.95
CA ARG A 223 -2.62 4.11 -6.61
C ARG A 223 -2.71 4.84 -5.26
N LEU A 224 -1.58 5.32 -4.71
CA LEU A 224 -1.49 6.01 -3.42
C LEU A 224 -1.51 7.54 -3.60
N PRO A 225 -2.05 8.31 -2.63
CA PRO A 225 -1.93 9.76 -2.63
C PRO A 225 -0.47 10.19 -2.73
N LEU A 226 -0.21 11.08 -3.68
CA LEU A 226 1.13 11.54 -4.02
C LEU A 226 1.25 13.04 -3.73
N VAL A 227 2.24 13.39 -2.90
CA VAL A 227 2.57 14.79 -2.55
C VAL A 227 3.86 15.18 -3.27
N LEU A 228 3.79 16.23 -4.09
CA LEU A 228 4.93 16.79 -4.80
C LEU A 228 5.75 17.68 -3.86
N ALA A 229 6.95 17.23 -3.49
CA ALA A 229 7.87 17.97 -2.64
C ALA A 229 8.98 18.62 -3.48
N PHE A 230 8.81 19.90 -3.81
CA PHE A 230 9.79 20.71 -4.54
C PHE A 230 10.97 21.05 -3.64
N ASN A 231 12.05 20.27 -3.70
CA ASN A 231 13.20 20.39 -2.81
C ASN A 231 14.25 21.39 -3.32
N LYS A 232 15.11 21.85 -2.40
CA LYS A 232 16.17 22.85 -2.62
C LYS A 232 15.63 24.25 -2.95
N THR A 233 14.54 24.65 -2.29
CA THR A 233 13.99 26.01 -2.40
C THR A 233 14.93 27.12 -1.92
N ASP A 234 15.99 26.75 -1.20
CA ASP A 234 17.13 27.60 -0.86
C ASP A 234 18.03 27.98 -2.05
N VAL A 235 17.99 27.20 -3.14
CA VAL A 235 18.76 27.45 -4.37
C VAL A 235 17.90 28.06 -5.48
N ALA A 236 16.68 27.55 -5.67
CA ALA A 236 15.74 28.05 -6.66
C ALA A 236 14.31 28.10 -6.09
N GLN A 237 13.64 29.25 -6.21
CA GLN A 237 12.25 29.38 -5.75
C GLN A 237 11.33 28.50 -6.59
N HIS A 238 10.38 27.82 -5.94
CA HIS A 238 9.45 26.87 -6.58
C HIS A 238 8.19 27.54 -7.18
N GLN A 239 8.08 28.87 -7.11
CA GLN A 239 6.88 29.61 -7.53
C GLN A 239 6.56 29.39 -9.02
N PHE A 240 7.57 29.30 -9.88
CA PHE A 240 7.37 29.01 -11.32
C PHE A 240 6.68 27.65 -11.53
N ALA A 241 6.96 26.66 -10.68
CA ALA A 241 6.37 25.33 -10.79
C ALA A 241 4.91 25.35 -10.31
N LEU A 242 4.59 26.11 -9.26
CA LEU A 242 3.20 26.35 -8.84
C LEU A 242 2.42 27.07 -9.96
N GLU A 243 2.99 28.14 -10.52
CA GLU A 243 2.42 28.89 -11.64
C GLU A 243 2.16 27.99 -12.85
N TRP A 244 3.07 27.06 -13.19
CA TRP A 244 2.87 26.12 -14.30
C TRP A 244 1.87 24.98 -14.01
N MET A 245 1.52 24.73 -12.74
CA MET A 245 0.49 23.76 -12.36
C MET A 245 -0.90 24.40 -12.21
N GLU A 246 -0.96 25.67 -11.83
CA GLU A 246 -2.20 26.45 -11.68
C GLU A 246 -2.60 27.15 -12.99
N ASP A 247 -1.63 27.72 -13.72
CA ASP A 247 -1.81 28.44 -14.99
C ASP A 247 -1.20 27.66 -16.17
N PHE A 248 -2.08 26.92 -16.83
CA PHE A 248 -1.84 26.21 -18.07
C PHE A 248 -1.38 27.13 -19.23
N GLU A 249 -1.88 28.36 -19.31
CA GLU A 249 -1.50 29.30 -20.37
C GLU A 249 -0.07 29.81 -20.15
N ALA A 250 0.32 30.06 -18.89
CA ALA A 250 1.70 30.39 -18.52
C ALA A 250 2.67 29.24 -18.86
N PHE A 251 2.30 27.98 -18.58
CA PHE A 251 3.11 26.83 -18.97
C PHE A 251 3.23 26.68 -20.50
N GLN A 252 2.13 26.84 -21.25
CA GLN A 252 2.18 26.85 -22.71
C GLN A 252 3.06 27.98 -23.26
N ALA A 253 2.97 29.18 -22.69
CA ALA A 253 3.79 30.32 -23.10
C ALA A 253 5.28 30.04 -22.88
N ALA A 254 5.64 29.41 -21.75
CA ALA A 254 7.01 28.98 -21.47
C ALA A 254 7.50 27.87 -22.43
N MET A 255 6.63 26.98 -22.89
CA MET A 255 6.95 25.96 -23.90
C MET A 255 7.09 26.51 -25.33
N ARG A 256 6.46 27.66 -25.65
CA ARG A 256 6.47 28.27 -26.99
C ARG A 256 7.77 29.01 -27.35
N SER A 257 8.77 29.05 -26.47
CA SER A 257 10.10 29.58 -26.81
C SER A 257 10.93 28.62 -27.68
N ASP A 258 10.57 27.33 -27.73
CA ASP A 258 11.27 26.31 -28.50
C ASP A 258 10.43 25.83 -29.70
N ASP A 259 10.75 26.30 -30.92
CA ASP A 259 10.09 25.96 -32.20
C ASP A 259 10.34 24.49 -32.68
N SER A 260 10.42 23.53 -31.75
CA SER A 260 10.63 22.11 -32.07
C SER A 260 9.34 21.30 -32.02
N TYR A 261 9.33 20.10 -32.63
CA TYR A 261 8.27 19.10 -32.51
C TYR A 261 7.88 18.80 -31.04
N MET A 262 8.84 18.92 -30.11
CA MET A 262 8.63 18.74 -28.68
C MET A 262 7.59 19.73 -28.13
N SER A 263 7.49 20.96 -28.67
CA SER A 263 6.51 21.95 -28.20
C SER A 263 5.07 21.53 -28.52
N THR A 264 4.80 21.00 -29.72
CA THR A 264 3.48 20.48 -30.10
C THR A 264 3.08 19.27 -29.25
N PHE A 265 4.01 18.35 -29.01
CA PHE A 265 3.78 17.20 -28.13
C PHE A 265 3.52 17.63 -26.68
N SER A 266 4.32 18.57 -26.17
CA SER A 266 4.17 19.12 -24.83
C SER A 266 2.85 19.88 -24.66
N GLN A 267 2.38 20.59 -25.69
CA GLN A 267 1.06 21.23 -25.68
C GLN A 267 -0.07 20.19 -25.56
N SER A 268 -0.01 19.09 -26.32
CA SER A 268 -1.00 18.01 -26.21
C SER A 268 -0.98 17.36 -24.82
N LEU A 269 0.20 17.06 -24.28
CA LEU A 269 0.35 16.48 -22.93
C LEU A 269 -0.06 17.44 -21.82
N SER A 270 0.20 18.74 -21.96
CA SER A 270 -0.13 19.73 -20.93
C SER A 270 -1.63 19.76 -20.61
N LEU A 271 -2.50 19.50 -21.60
CA LEU A 271 -3.95 19.49 -21.41
C LEU A 271 -4.39 18.29 -20.57
N VAL A 272 -3.73 17.15 -20.76
CA VAL A 272 -3.94 15.94 -19.95
C VAL A 272 -3.43 16.18 -18.53
N LEU A 273 -2.29 16.84 -18.37
CA LEU A 273 -1.64 17.10 -17.09
C LEU A 273 -2.41 18.10 -16.19
N ASP A 274 -3.14 19.05 -16.76
CA ASP A 274 -3.98 20.01 -16.01
C ASP A 274 -5.01 19.32 -15.08
N GLU A 275 -5.65 18.23 -15.51
CA GLU A 275 -6.59 17.49 -14.64
C GLU A 275 -5.87 16.76 -13.48
N PHE A 276 -4.62 16.34 -13.69
CA PHE A 276 -3.81 15.72 -12.64
C PHE A 276 -3.29 16.75 -11.63
N TYR A 277 -2.83 17.90 -12.09
CA TYR A 277 -2.31 18.97 -11.22
C TYR A 277 -3.36 19.47 -10.23
N LYS A 278 -4.62 19.58 -10.63
CA LYS A 278 -5.74 19.95 -9.74
C LYS A 278 -5.98 18.99 -8.57
N LYS A 279 -5.49 17.75 -8.67
CA LYS A 279 -5.62 16.70 -7.63
C LYS A 279 -4.30 16.49 -6.85
N MET A 280 -3.15 16.87 -7.41
CA MET A 280 -1.85 16.69 -6.75
C MET A 280 -1.53 17.84 -5.79
N ARG A 281 -1.39 17.55 -4.50
CA ARG A 281 -0.88 18.51 -3.52
C ARG A 281 0.61 18.76 -3.77
N SER A 282 1.01 20.02 -3.78
CA SER A 282 2.40 20.43 -3.99
C SER A 282 2.87 21.37 -2.89
N VAL A 283 4.13 21.21 -2.47
CA VAL A 283 4.75 21.98 -1.40
C VAL A 283 6.23 22.24 -1.71
N GLY A 284 6.67 23.48 -1.48
CA GLY A 284 8.09 23.85 -1.58
C GLY A 284 8.84 23.63 -0.28
N VAL A 285 9.91 22.85 -0.34
CA VAL A 285 10.69 22.43 0.83
C VAL A 285 12.19 22.68 0.65
N SER A 286 12.90 22.94 1.74
CA SER A 286 14.35 22.99 1.75
C SER A 286 14.87 22.01 2.80
N ALA A 287 15.45 20.90 2.33
CA ALA A 287 16.11 19.94 3.22
C ALA A 287 17.27 20.58 4.03
N VAL A 288 17.94 21.60 3.47
CA VAL A 288 19.07 22.28 4.12
C VAL A 288 18.60 23.25 5.20
N SER A 289 17.67 24.16 4.89
CA SER A 289 17.22 25.20 5.84
C SER A 289 16.09 24.75 6.77
N GLY A 290 15.29 23.75 6.36
CA GLY A 290 14.06 23.35 7.04
C GLY A 290 12.83 24.17 6.67
N ALA A 291 12.93 25.12 5.73
CA ALA A 291 11.78 25.86 5.23
C ALA A 291 10.75 24.93 4.56
N GLY A 292 9.46 25.21 4.79
CA GLY A 292 8.33 24.48 4.20
C GLY A 292 7.96 23.15 4.86
N MET A 293 8.65 22.74 5.93
CA MET A 293 8.39 21.45 6.60
C MET A 293 7.01 21.38 7.25
N ASP A 294 6.54 22.46 7.90
CA ASP A 294 5.21 22.50 8.53
C ASP A 294 4.10 22.29 7.49
N ALA A 295 4.17 23.01 6.35
CA ALA A 295 3.25 22.87 5.23
C ALA A 295 3.33 21.49 4.57
N PHE A 296 4.50 20.84 4.54
CA PHE A 296 4.63 19.47 4.09
C PHE A 296 3.89 18.49 5.02
N PHE A 297 4.03 18.61 6.34
CA PHE A 297 3.28 17.76 7.28
C PHE A 297 1.76 17.99 7.21
N GLU A 298 1.31 19.25 7.03
CA GLU A 298 -0.11 19.58 6.78
C GLU A 298 -0.64 18.92 5.50
N ALA A 299 0.12 18.98 4.40
CA ALA A 299 -0.24 18.32 3.14
C ALA A 299 -0.26 16.78 3.24
N ILE A 300 0.67 16.18 4.01
CA ILE A 300 0.67 14.74 4.30
C ILE A 300 -0.57 14.35 5.11
N GLU A 301 -0.95 15.11 6.14
CA GLU A 301 -2.10 14.81 6.98
C GLU A 301 -3.41 14.84 6.16
N ALA A 302 -3.59 15.87 5.33
CA ALA A 302 -4.72 15.97 4.40
C ALA A 302 -4.74 14.82 3.37
N SER A 303 -3.57 14.36 2.91
CA SER A 303 -3.48 13.22 1.99
C SER A 303 -3.72 11.88 2.67
N ALA A 304 -3.41 11.76 3.97
CA ALA A 304 -3.72 10.60 4.79
C ALA A 304 -5.22 10.49 5.15
N GLU A 305 -5.94 11.62 5.16
CA GLU A 305 -7.40 11.65 5.29
C GLU A 305 -8.08 11.23 3.97
N GLU A 306 -7.66 11.78 2.84
CA GLU A 306 -8.12 11.35 1.50
C GLU A 306 -7.85 9.85 1.26
N TYR A 307 -6.70 9.35 1.73
CA TYR A 307 -6.36 7.92 1.73
C TYR A 307 -7.43 7.06 2.44
N LEU A 308 -7.82 7.49 3.65
CA LEU A 308 -8.76 6.75 4.50
C LEU A 308 -10.19 6.74 3.94
N GLU A 309 -10.56 7.78 3.20
CA GLU A 309 -11.87 7.87 2.55
C GLU A 309 -11.90 7.09 1.22
N THR A 310 -10.97 7.40 0.32
CA THR A 310 -10.99 6.88 -1.06
C THR A 310 -10.37 5.49 -1.14
N TYR A 311 -9.07 5.39 -0.80
CA TYR A 311 -8.27 4.19 -1.05
C TYR A 311 -8.70 3.01 -0.17
N LYS A 312 -9.09 3.26 1.08
CA LYS A 312 -9.60 2.21 1.96
C LYS A 312 -10.86 1.55 1.37
N SER A 313 -11.77 2.34 0.79
CA SER A 313 -12.98 1.80 0.16
C SER A 313 -12.66 0.89 -1.04
N ASP A 314 -11.63 1.23 -1.82
CA ASP A 314 -11.20 0.44 -2.98
C ASP A 314 -10.32 -0.75 -2.62
N LEU A 315 -9.62 -0.71 -1.48
CA LEU A 315 -8.97 -1.89 -0.88
C LEU A 315 -10.01 -2.90 -0.39
N ASP A 316 -11.03 -2.43 0.33
CA ASP A 316 -12.03 -3.31 0.93
C ASP A 316 -12.91 -3.97 -0.14
N LYS A 317 -13.23 -3.28 -1.26
CA LYS A 317 -13.82 -3.88 -2.47
C LYS A 317 -12.94 -5.00 -3.05
N ARG A 318 -11.67 -4.70 -3.35
CA ARG A 318 -10.73 -5.68 -3.93
C ARG A 318 -10.48 -6.89 -3.03
N ARG A 319 -10.47 -6.71 -1.71
CA ARG A 319 -10.43 -7.82 -0.74
C ARG A 319 -11.68 -8.69 -0.82
N ALA A 320 -12.87 -8.10 -0.92
CA ALA A 320 -14.12 -8.84 -1.08
C ALA A 320 -14.21 -9.57 -2.43
N GLU A 321 -13.76 -8.95 -3.53
CA GLU A 321 -13.68 -9.57 -4.87
C GLU A 321 -12.72 -10.75 -4.88
N LYS A 322 -11.50 -10.59 -4.34
CA LYS A 322 -10.53 -11.68 -4.24
C LYS A 322 -11.03 -12.83 -3.36
N GLN A 323 -11.67 -12.54 -2.23
CA GLN A 323 -12.27 -13.57 -1.38
C GLN A 323 -13.42 -14.32 -2.08
N GLN A 324 -14.23 -13.62 -2.88
CA GLN A 324 -15.27 -14.26 -3.70
C GLN A 324 -14.66 -15.20 -4.74
N MET A 325 -13.64 -14.77 -5.49
CA MET A 325 -12.94 -15.64 -6.46
C MET A 325 -12.27 -16.84 -5.79
N GLU A 326 -11.57 -16.66 -4.66
CA GLU A 326 -10.97 -17.76 -3.91
C GLU A 326 -12.04 -18.74 -3.38
N GLU A 327 -13.19 -18.25 -2.92
CA GLU A 327 -14.31 -19.09 -2.53
C GLU A 327 -14.96 -19.83 -3.71
N GLU A 328 -15.08 -19.19 -4.87
CA GLU A 328 -15.64 -19.78 -6.08
C GLU A 328 -14.72 -20.86 -6.66
N GLN A 329 -13.41 -20.58 -6.77
CA GLN A 329 -12.39 -21.57 -7.12
C GLN A 329 -12.40 -22.74 -6.12
N ARG A 330 -12.51 -22.46 -4.81
CA ARG A 330 -12.58 -23.52 -3.78
C ARG A 330 -13.87 -24.35 -3.86
N LYS A 331 -15.01 -23.72 -4.18
CA LYS A 331 -16.28 -24.42 -4.43
C LYS A 331 -16.18 -25.29 -5.69
N HIS A 332 -15.63 -24.75 -6.78
CA HIS A 332 -15.42 -25.46 -8.04
C HIS A 332 -14.49 -26.68 -7.87
N ASN A 333 -13.34 -26.49 -7.21
CA ASN A 333 -12.42 -27.59 -6.90
C ASN A 333 -13.04 -28.64 -5.97
N MET A 334 -13.84 -28.24 -4.99
CA MET A 334 -14.59 -29.18 -4.14
C MET A 334 -15.65 -29.94 -4.96
N GLU A 335 -16.33 -29.28 -5.90
CA GLU A 335 -17.35 -29.90 -6.73
C GLU A 335 -16.77 -30.89 -7.74
N LYS A 336 -15.64 -30.54 -8.40
CA LYS A 336 -14.86 -31.48 -9.25
C LYS A 336 -14.48 -32.72 -8.45
N LEU A 337 -13.83 -32.52 -7.29
CA LEU A 337 -13.40 -33.62 -6.42
C LEU A 337 -14.57 -34.45 -5.87
N ARG A 338 -15.74 -33.85 -5.61
CA ARG A 338 -16.95 -34.59 -5.23
C ARG A 338 -17.49 -35.44 -6.38
N ARG A 339 -17.48 -34.91 -7.61
CA ARG A 339 -17.89 -35.61 -8.83
C ARG A 339 -16.97 -36.81 -9.10
N ASP A 340 -15.67 -36.64 -8.91
CA ASP A 340 -14.67 -37.69 -9.06
C ASP A 340 -14.82 -38.78 -7.97
N MET A 341 -15.14 -38.40 -6.73
CA MET A 341 -15.46 -39.37 -5.66
C MET A 341 -16.77 -40.13 -5.89
N GLU A 342 -17.80 -39.48 -6.46
CA GLU A 342 -19.06 -40.12 -6.83
C GLU A 342 -18.88 -41.10 -8.00
N GLN A 343 -18.00 -40.79 -8.97
CA GLN A 343 -17.70 -41.66 -10.11
C GLN A 343 -16.73 -42.81 -9.76
N SER A 344 -15.75 -42.59 -8.89
CA SER A 344 -14.73 -43.59 -8.51
C SER A 344 -15.18 -44.62 -7.46
N GLY A 345 -16.43 -44.53 -6.97
CA GLY A 345 -17.06 -45.56 -6.15
C GLY A 345 -16.37 -45.84 -4.81
N GLY A 346 -15.57 -44.90 -4.30
CA GLY A 346 -14.87 -45.02 -3.02
C GLY A 346 -13.54 -45.80 -3.06
N GLN A 347 -12.91 -45.99 -4.22
CA GLN A 347 -11.51 -46.41 -4.24
C GLN A 347 -10.58 -45.25 -3.83
N SER A 348 -9.63 -45.55 -2.94
CA SER A 348 -8.69 -44.58 -2.37
C SER A 348 -7.88 -43.87 -3.45
N VAL A 349 -8.19 -42.58 -3.70
CA VAL A 349 -7.38 -41.72 -4.56
C VAL A 349 -6.00 -41.53 -3.93
N VAL A 350 -4.96 -42.06 -4.57
CA VAL A 350 -3.59 -41.94 -4.08
C VAL A 350 -3.02 -40.60 -4.51
N LEU A 351 -2.81 -39.70 -3.56
CA LEU A 351 -2.04 -38.47 -3.75
C LEU A 351 -0.58 -38.82 -4.07
N SER A 352 -0.25 -38.85 -5.36
CA SER A 352 1.10 -39.13 -5.87
C SER A 352 2.02 -37.91 -5.72
N THR A 353 2.58 -37.73 -4.52
CA THR A 353 3.76 -36.86 -4.35
C THR A 353 4.89 -37.37 -5.24
N GLY A 354 5.20 -36.62 -6.29
CA GLY A 354 5.96 -37.13 -7.43
C GLY A 354 7.40 -37.56 -7.13
N LEU A 355 7.66 -38.86 -7.28
CA LEU A 355 8.98 -39.41 -7.59
C LEU A 355 8.84 -40.32 -8.81
N LYS A 356 9.47 -39.92 -9.93
CA LYS A 356 9.38 -40.60 -11.23
C LYS A 356 10.23 -41.87 -11.24
N ASP A 357 9.66 -42.96 -11.76
CA ASP A 357 10.42 -44.02 -12.42
C ASP A 357 9.73 -44.43 -13.73
N LYS A 358 10.51 -44.76 -14.76
CA LYS A 358 10.02 -44.91 -16.15
C LYS A 358 9.61 -46.35 -16.49
N ALA A 359 8.39 -46.54 -17.00
CA ALA A 359 8.05 -47.63 -17.93
C ALA A 359 6.79 -47.30 -18.77
N GLN A 360 6.69 -47.92 -19.96
CA GLN A 360 5.58 -47.80 -20.94
C GLN A 360 4.26 -48.40 -20.36
N ASN A 361 3.04 -48.08 -20.81
CA ASN A 361 2.57 -48.05 -22.22
C ASN A 361 1.18 -47.35 -22.40
N HIS A 362 0.77 -47.19 -23.67
CA HIS A 362 -0.37 -46.44 -24.27
C HIS A 362 -1.79 -46.37 -23.61
N ASN A 363 -2.44 -45.22 -23.89
CA ASN A 363 -3.89 -44.94 -24.10
C ASN A 363 -4.89 -45.04 -22.93
N MET A 364 -5.29 -43.87 -22.41
CA MET A 364 -6.69 -43.38 -22.40
C MET A 364 -6.70 -41.84 -22.56
N VAL A 365 -7.88 -41.26 -22.84
CA VAL A 365 -8.07 -39.87 -23.27
C VAL A 365 -8.72 -39.05 -22.16
N GLU A 366 -7.98 -38.08 -21.62
CA GLU A 366 -8.42 -36.91 -20.83
C GLU A 366 -7.48 -35.77 -21.27
N GLU A 367 -7.97 -34.69 -21.88
CA GLU A 367 -8.51 -33.48 -21.21
C GLU A 367 -7.47 -32.72 -20.39
N ASP A 368 -7.11 -31.53 -20.87
CA ASP A 368 -6.86 -30.31 -20.10
C ASP A 368 -6.77 -29.15 -21.12
N GLU A 369 -7.89 -28.45 -21.36
CA GLU A 369 -7.84 -27.09 -21.91
C GLU A 369 -7.49 -26.16 -20.74
N ASP A 370 -6.19 -25.91 -20.55
CA ASP A 370 -5.69 -24.88 -19.64
C ASP A 370 -6.27 -23.52 -20.10
N ILE A 371 -7.24 -23.01 -19.34
CA ILE A 371 -7.63 -21.60 -19.43
C ILE A 371 -6.49 -20.83 -18.76
N GLU A 372 -5.61 -20.26 -19.59
CA GLU A 372 -4.51 -19.41 -19.13
C GLU A 372 -5.09 -18.21 -18.35
N ASP A 373 -4.67 -18.05 -17.09
CA ASP A 373 -4.90 -16.84 -16.28
C ASP A 373 -4.06 -15.69 -16.89
N ASP A 374 -4.56 -15.12 -17.99
CA ASP A 374 -3.91 -14.05 -18.74
C ASP A 374 -4.13 -12.69 -18.05
N ASP A 375 -3.33 -12.42 -17.02
CA ASP A 375 -3.24 -11.11 -16.36
C ASP A 375 -1.79 -10.79 -15.93
N PHE A 376 -0.83 -11.11 -16.82
CA PHE A 376 0.57 -10.71 -16.71
C PHE A 376 1.09 -10.19 -18.06
N GLU A 377 0.87 -8.89 -18.32
CA GLU A 377 1.44 -8.16 -19.48
C GLU A 377 2.97 -8.29 -19.51
N THR A 378 3.45 -9.34 -20.18
CA THR A 378 4.85 -9.54 -20.49
C THR A 378 5.12 -8.78 -21.78
N PHE A 379 5.83 -7.66 -21.70
CA PHE A 379 6.43 -7.04 -22.87
C PHE A 379 7.38 -8.07 -23.52
N THR A 380 6.98 -8.63 -24.65
CA THR A 380 7.85 -9.41 -25.52
C THR A 380 8.74 -8.47 -26.30
N ASP A 381 10.05 -8.56 -26.10
CA ASP A 381 11.02 -7.98 -27.01
C ASP A 381 10.86 -8.64 -28.39
N GLU A 382 10.38 -7.89 -29.39
CA GLU A 382 10.47 -8.32 -30.78
C GLU A 382 11.93 -8.19 -31.24
N GLU A 383 12.63 -9.31 -31.41
CA GLU A 383 13.92 -9.35 -32.09
C GLU A 383 13.71 -9.03 -33.57
N ASP A 384 13.90 -7.76 -33.94
CA ASP A 384 14.04 -7.33 -35.34
C ASP A 384 15.22 -8.08 -35.99
N VAL A 385 14.90 -9.11 -36.78
CA VAL A 385 15.85 -9.76 -37.67
C VAL A 385 16.15 -8.79 -38.82
N ILE A 386 17.23 -8.05 -38.68
CA ILE A 386 17.80 -7.23 -39.77
C ILE A 386 18.49 -8.19 -40.75
N ASP A 387 17.93 -8.33 -41.95
CA ASP A 387 18.62 -8.93 -43.10
C ASP A 387 19.79 -8.01 -43.52
N GLU A 388 21.02 -8.35 -43.12
CA GLU A 388 22.26 -7.73 -43.63
C GLU A 388 22.61 -8.25 -45.04
N ASP A 389 21.87 -7.81 -46.05
CA ASP A 389 22.36 -7.81 -47.44
C ASP A 389 23.29 -6.59 -47.63
N GLY A 390 24.61 -6.78 -47.51
CA GLY A 390 25.59 -5.68 -47.46
C GLY A 390 27.04 -6.03 -47.78
N ASP A 391 27.30 -6.51 -49.00
CA ASP A 391 28.59 -6.51 -49.74
C ASP A 391 29.92 -6.32 -48.96
N GLU A 392 30.66 -7.40 -48.72
CA GLU A 392 32.08 -7.35 -48.30
C GLU A 392 33.02 -6.87 -49.43
N GLU A 393 33.27 -5.57 -49.55
CA GLU A 393 34.46 -5.08 -50.29
C GLU A 393 35.75 -5.36 -49.50
N VAL A 394 36.41 -6.47 -49.80
CA VAL A 394 37.73 -6.83 -49.26
C VAL A 394 38.83 -5.93 -49.82
N GLY A 395 39.04 -4.78 -49.16
CA GLY A 395 40.14 -3.85 -49.44
C GLY A 395 41.52 -4.38 -49.04
N SER A 396 42.08 -5.33 -49.80
CA SER A 396 43.45 -5.83 -49.58
C SER A 396 44.51 -4.79 -50.02
N PHE A 397 45.33 -4.31 -49.09
CA PHE A 397 46.54 -3.54 -49.41
C PHE A 397 47.79 -4.44 -49.41
N SER A 398 48.43 -4.60 -50.58
CA SER A 398 49.85 -4.96 -50.66
C SER A 398 50.48 -4.55 -52.00
N PHE A 399 51.41 -3.59 -51.93
CA PHE A 399 52.36 -3.11 -52.96
C PHE A 399 51.79 -2.41 -54.21
#